data_AF-A0A1C5F4G9-F1
#
_entry.id   AF-A0A1C5F4G9-F1
#
_cell.length_a   1.000
_cell.length_b   1.000
_cell.length_c   1.000
_cell.angle_alpha   90.00
_cell.angle_beta   90.00
_cell.angle_gamma   90.00
#
_symmetry.space_group_name_H-M   'P 1'
#
loop_
_entity.id
_entity.type
_entity.pdbx_description
1 polymer ?
#
loop_
_entity_poly.entity_id
_entity_poly.type
_entity_poly.pdbx_seq_one_letter_code
_entity_poly.pdbx_strand_id
1 'polypeptide(L)'
;MFRLVRGTGHILDVLDALHCDRLALRIHDGAFSAMDLTARHPRTGELLSTVKFMVQTLAAAGELQRDLQRELTYDGLRAAEAKGSKGGRRPAVLAAKAAGARTAYLEGRSIAALARDHHVSRGAIRTAVADLLPEHTAIEEDTPAPELPVALDMPGKIADFLRAAELDDVERAALDQGVTVRRGQGYTLRVTAVPAVHYRLIARCQPLAGGPGAPGVTAQRKACRKYENRVSTLAPTGP
;
A
#
# COMPACT_ATOMS: atom_id res chain seq x y z
N MET A 1 36.26 11.26 -14.03
CA MET A 1 34.88 11.40 -13.52
C MET A 1 34.34 10.12 -12.86
N PHE A 2 34.59 8.93 -13.42
CA PHE A 2 34.11 7.63 -12.90
C PHE A 2 34.66 7.18 -11.53
N ARG A 3 35.61 7.89 -10.93
CA ARG A 3 36.15 7.57 -9.59
C ARG A 3 35.44 8.33 -8.45
N LEU A 4 34.63 9.34 -8.80
CA LEU A 4 33.94 10.20 -7.83
C LEU A 4 32.56 9.66 -7.49
N VAL A 5 31.80 9.26 -8.52
CA VAL A 5 30.42 8.78 -8.36
C VAL A 5 30.21 7.48 -9.13
N ARG A 6 29.31 6.64 -8.61
CA ARG A 6 28.91 5.38 -9.24
C ARG A 6 27.98 5.59 -10.44
N GLY A 7 27.29 6.74 -10.51
CA GLY A 7 26.38 7.09 -11.60
C GLY A 7 26.35 8.60 -11.82
N THR A 8 26.15 9.02 -13.07
CA THR A 8 26.19 10.43 -13.48
C THR A 8 25.08 11.29 -12.85
N GLY A 9 23.98 10.68 -12.44
CA GLY A 9 22.87 11.36 -11.75
C GLY A 9 23.24 11.93 -10.38
N HIS A 10 24.26 11.39 -9.71
CA HIS A 10 24.69 11.84 -8.38
C HIS A 10 25.79 12.91 -8.41
N ILE A 11 26.23 13.33 -9.59
CA ILE A 11 27.32 14.32 -9.70
C ILE A 11 26.88 15.65 -9.11
N LEU A 12 25.66 16.09 -9.39
CA LEU A 12 25.15 17.37 -8.87
C LEU A 12 25.03 17.35 -7.35
N ASP A 13 24.51 16.25 -6.77
CA ASP A 13 24.43 16.07 -5.31
C ASP A 13 25.81 16.20 -4.63
N VAL A 14 26.84 15.59 -5.22
CA VAL A 14 28.21 15.66 -4.70
C VAL A 14 28.80 17.07 -4.84
N LEU A 15 28.54 17.78 -5.94
CA LEU A 15 29.02 19.14 -6.11
C LEU A 15 28.37 20.12 -5.11
N ASP A 16 27.10 19.92 -4.78
CA ASP A 16 26.42 20.71 -3.76
C ASP A 16 26.96 20.42 -2.36
N ALA A 17 27.20 19.14 -2.02
CA ALA A 17 27.82 18.77 -0.74
C ALA A 17 29.23 19.38 -0.58
N LEU A 18 30.09 19.26 -1.61
CA LEU A 18 31.43 19.85 -1.59
C LEU A 18 31.39 21.37 -1.47
N HIS A 19 30.37 22.02 -2.03
CA HIS A 19 30.19 23.44 -1.87
C HIS A 19 29.85 23.84 -0.43
N CYS A 20 28.91 23.13 0.21
CA CYS A 20 28.56 23.35 1.62
C CYS A 20 29.79 23.25 2.53
N ASP A 21 30.69 22.32 2.23
CA ASP A 21 31.92 22.08 2.99
C ASP A 21 33.11 22.98 2.55
N ARG A 22 32.88 23.91 1.61
CA ARG A 22 33.91 24.82 1.03
C ARG A 22 35.11 24.08 0.43
N LEU A 23 34.86 22.90 -0.13
CA LEU A 23 35.87 22.09 -0.80
C LEU A 23 35.89 22.37 -2.31
N ALA A 24 37.10 22.35 -2.87
CA ALA A 24 37.30 22.50 -4.31
C ALA A 24 37.51 21.13 -4.97
N LEU A 25 36.84 20.88 -6.10
CA LEU A 25 36.99 19.65 -6.86
C LEU A 25 37.61 19.93 -8.23
N ARG A 26 38.82 19.41 -8.45
CA ARG A 26 39.51 19.49 -9.73
C ARG A 26 39.67 18.14 -10.39
N ILE A 27 39.47 18.12 -11.71
CA ILE A 27 39.71 16.95 -12.54
C ILE A 27 41.20 16.94 -12.90
N HIS A 28 41.90 15.87 -12.51
CA HIS A 28 43.34 15.76 -12.78
C HIS A 28 43.68 15.17 -14.16
N ASP A 29 42.79 14.37 -14.75
CA ASP A 29 43.10 13.60 -15.96
C ASP A 29 41.88 13.43 -16.87
N GLY A 30 42.13 13.16 -18.15
CA GLY A 30 41.16 12.99 -19.23
C GLY A 30 40.79 14.30 -19.95
N ALA A 31 39.72 14.25 -20.75
CA ALA A 31 39.28 15.35 -21.62
C ALA A 31 38.91 16.66 -20.87
N PHE A 32 38.73 16.58 -19.55
CA PHE A 32 38.40 17.73 -18.69
C PHE A 32 39.50 18.03 -17.67
N SER A 33 40.74 17.60 -17.91
CA SER A 33 41.87 17.85 -17.01
C SER A 33 42.05 19.36 -16.72
N ALA A 34 42.51 19.66 -15.51
CA ALA A 34 42.64 20.98 -14.90
C ALA A 34 41.32 21.74 -14.65
N MET A 35 40.17 21.19 -15.03
CA MET A 35 38.89 21.85 -14.79
C MET A 35 38.49 21.78 -13.31
N ASP A 36 38.06 22.92 -12.79
CA ASP A 36 37.50 23.07 -11.46
C ASP A 36 35.96 22.97 -11.52
N LEU A 37 35.42 21.86 -11.03
CA LEU A 37 33.97 21.59 -11.03
C LEU A 37 33.21 22.35 -9.94
N THR A 38 33.93 23.06 -9.06
CA THR A 38 33.36 23.89 -7.99
C THR A 38 33.53 25.38 -8.26
N ALA A 39 34.05 25.74 -9.45
CA ALA A 39 34.22 27.14 -9.85
C ALA A 39 32.88 27.87 -9.83
N ARG A 40 32.84 28.97 -9.06
CA ARG A 40 31.66 29.80 -8.84
C ARG A 40 31.93 31.24 -9.22
N HIS A 41 30.91 31.95 -9.66
CA HIS A 41 31.01 33.35 -10.01
C HIS A 41 31.27 34.18 -8.74
N PRO A 42 32.33 35.00 -8.68
CA PRO A 42 32.70 35.72 -7.45
C PRO A 42 31.67 36.73 -6.92
N ARG A 43 30.71 37.19 -7.73
CA ARG A 43 29.64 38.09 -7.28
C ARG A 43 28.36 37.39 -6.86
N THR A 44 27.97 36.34 -7.58
CA THR A 44 26.68 35.66 -7.34
C THR A 44 26.83 34.40 -6.48
N GLY A 45 28.04 33.84 -6.36
CA GLY A 45 28.27 32.58 -5.65
C GLY A 45 27.72 31.35 -6.38
N GLU A 46 27.11 31.52 -7.57
CA GLU A 46 26.56 30.43 -8.37
C GLU A 46 27.64 29.69 -9.14
N LEU A 47 27.42 28.40 -9.43
CA LEU A 47 28.29 27.60 -10.30
C LEU A 47 28.45 28.30 -11.66
N LEU A 48 29.68 28.30 -12.17
CA LEU A 48 29.96 28.85 -13.49
C LEU A 48 29.07 28.16 -14.54
N SER A 49 28.46 28.93 -15.42
CA SER A 49 27.52 28.43 -16.44
C SER A 49 28.14 27.32 -17.30
N THR A 50 29.44 27.42 -17.63
CA THR A 50 30.19 26.38 -18.35
C THR A 50 30.26 25.07 -17.57
N VAL A 51 30.52 25.13 -16.26
CA VAL A 51 30.56 23.94 -15.40
C VAL A 51 29.17 23.32 -15.30
N LYS A 52 28.15 24.15 -15.07
CA LYS A 52 26.75 23.71 -14.99
C LYS A 52 26.30 23.03 -16.29
N PHE A 53 26.53 23.68 -17.43
CA PHE A 53 26.21 23.13 -18.76
C PHE A 53 26.88 21.78 -18.97
N MET A 54 28.19 21.69 -18.75
CA MET A 54 28.94 20.45 -18.97
C MET A 54 28.47 19.31 -18.06
N VAL A 55 28.26 19.58 -16.76
CA VAL A 55 27.77 18.55 -15.82
C VAL A 55 26.39 18.07 -16.25
N GLN A 56 25.50 18.96 -16.67
CA GLN A 56 24.17 18.61 -17.18
C GLN A 56 24.25 17.79 -18.47
N THR A 57 25.12 18.15 -19.42
CA THR A 57 25.33 17.39 -20.66
C THR A 57 25.87 15.99 -20.36
N LEU A 58 26.82 15.85 -19.43
CA LEU A 58 27.38 14.56 -19.02
C LEU A 58 26.35 13.71 -18.27
N ALA A 59 25.50 14.34 -17.45
CA ALA A 59 24.38 13.67 -16.81
C ALA A 59 23.39 13.12 -17.85
N ALA A 60 22.95 13.96 -18.79
CA ALA A 60 22.03 13.60 -19.86
C ALA A 60 22.60 12.51 -20.78
N ALA A 61 23.87 12.61 -21.19
CA ALA A 61 24.53 11.56 -21.98
C ALA A 61 24.60 10.23 -21.22
N GLY A 62 24.86 10.27 -19.91
CA GLY A 62 24.86 9.08 -19.06
C GLY A 62 23.46 8.48 -18.84
N GLU A 63 22.40 9.28 -18.87
CA GLU A 63 21.01 8.81 -18.87
C GLU A 63 20.66 8.13 -20.20
N LEU A 64 20.95 8.79 -21.32
CA LEU A 64 20.77 8.23 -22.66
C LEU A 64 21.48 6.88 -22.81
N GLN A 65 22.73 6.78 -22.36
CA GLN A 65 23.47 5.52 -22.41
C GLN A 65 22.80 4.42 -21.57
N ARG A 66 22.29 4.76 -20.38
CA ARG A 66 21.57 3.82 -19.51
C ARG A 66 20.26 3.35 -20.14
N ASP A 67 19.52 4.26 -20.75
CA ASP A 67 18.24 3.95 -21.39
C ASP A 67 18.45 3.09 -22.63
N LEU A 68 19.45 3.39 -23.46
CA LEU A 68 19.82 2.54 -24.59
C LEU A 68 20.24 1.15 -24.15
N GLN A 69 21.04 1.02 -23.09
CA GLN A 69 21.41 -0.29 -22.54
C GLN A 69 20.20 -1.07 -22.03
N ARG A 70 19.24 -0.40 -21.40
CA ARG A 70 17.98 -1.01 -20.95
C ARG A 70 17.15 -1.50 -22.14
N GLU A 71 16.98 -0.67 -23.16
CA GLU A 71 16.24 -1.01 -24.37
C GLU A 71 16.82 -2.26 -25.05
N LEU A 72 18.14 -2.27 -25.29
CA LEU A 72 18.84 -3.43 -25.85
C LEU A 72 18.71 -4.69 -24.97
N THR A 73 18.67 -4.52 -23.65
CA THR A 73 18.44 -5.64 -22.72
C THR A 73 17.01 -6.17 -22.86
N TYR A 74 16.01 -5.30 -22.96
CA TYR A 74 14.62 -5.72 -23.17
C TYR A 74 14.42 -6.39 -24.53
N ASP A 75 15.08 -5.92 -25.58
CA ASP A 75 15.11 -6.58 -26.88
C ASP A 75 15.69 -7.98 -26.78
N GLY A 76 16.82 -8.12 -26.09
CA GLY A 76 17.43 -9.41 -25.82
C GLY A 76 16.53 -10.36 -25.03
N LEU A 77 15.84 -9.84 -24.01
CA LEU A 77 14.89 -10.61 -23.22
C LEU A 77 13.68 -11.06 -24.04
N ARG A 78 13.10 -10.17 -24.85
CA ARG A 78 12.01 -10.52 -25.78
C ARG A 78 12.44 -11.57 -26.79
N ALA A 79 13.65 -11.44 -27.34
CA ALA A 79 14.20 -12.43 -28.27
C ALA A 79 14.46 -13.80 -27.58
N ALA A 80 14.86 -13.80 -26.31
CA ALA A 80 15.05 -15.02 -25.53
C ALA A 80 13.69 -15.68 -25.21
N GLU A 81 12.67 -14.90 -24.86
CA GLU A 81 11.32 -15.36 -24.61
C GLU A 81 10.68 -15.97 -25.87
N ALA A 82 10.87 -15.33 -27.03
CA ALA A 82 10.44 -15.87 -28.33
C ALA A 82 11.10 -17.23 -28.66
N LYS A 83 12.31 -17.50 -28.13
CA LYS A 83 12.98 -18.80 -28.21
C LYS A 83 12.51 -19.79 -27.13
N GLY A 84 11.52 -19.44 -26.32
CA GLY A 84 10.97 -20.25 -25.23
C GLY A 84 11.78 -20.18 -23.93
N SER A 85 12.75 -19.28 -23.80
CA SER A 85 13.48 -19.11 -22.54
C SER A 85 12.61 -18.43 -21.50
N LYS A 86 12.50 -19.02 -20.31
CA LYS A 86 11.79 -18.42 -19.17
C LYS A 86 12.78 -17.78 -18.21
N GLY A 87 12.56 -16.50 -17.91
CA GLY A 87 13.29 -15.77 -16.87
C GLY A 87 12.81 -16.14 -15.46
N GLY A 88 13.49 -15.58 -14.45
CA GLY A 88 13.12 -15.72 -13.04
C GLY A 88 13.72 -16.94 -12.33
N ARG A 89 13.29 -17.14 -11.07
CA ARG A 89 13.77 -18.22 -10.22
C ARG A 89 13.19 -19.55 -10.68
N ARG A 90 14.03 -20.58 -10.81
CA ARG A 90 13.57 -21.94 -11.12
C ARG A 90 12.62 -22.45 -10.02
N PRO A 91 11.55 -23.19 -10.38
CA PRO A 91 10.62 -23.77 -9.41
C PRO A 91 11.35 -24.60 -8.35
N ALA A 92 10.96 -24.43 -7.08
CA ALA A 92 11.54 -25.17 -5.96
C ALA A 92 11.23 -26.68 -6.03
N VAL A 93 10.07 -27.04 -6.60
CA VAL A 93 9.72 -28.42 -6.92
C VAL A 93 9.99 -28.62 -8.40
N LEU A 94 10.99 -29.44 -8.73
CA LEU A 94 11.29 -29.83 -10.11
C LEU A 94 10.09 -30.55 -10.73
N ALA A 95 9.90 -30.43 -12.05
CA ALA A 95 8.75 -31.00 -12.75
C ALA A 95 8.50 -32.49 -12.44
N ALA A 96 9.56 -33.31 -12.40
CA ALA A 96 9.46 -34.74 -12.05
C ALA A 96 8.97 -34.96 -10.60
N LYS A 97 9.45 -34.15 -9.65
CA LYS A 97 8.98 -34.19 -8.25
C LYS A 97 7.56 -33.66 -8.11
N ALA A 98 7.19 -32.67 -8.93
CA ALA A 98 5.84 -32.10 -8.94
C ALA A 98 4.83 -33.12 -9.46
N ALA A 99 5.17 -33.90 -10.50
CA ALA A 99 4.33 -35.00 -10.98
C ALA A 99 4.08 -36.05 -9.88
N GLY A 100 5.14 -36.50 -9.20
CA GLY A 100 4.99 -37.44 -8.08
C GLY A 100 4.16 -36.88 -6.91
N ALA A 101 4.39 -35.61 -6.54
CA ALA A 101 3.60 -34.94 -5.51
C ALA A 101 2.12 -34.80 -5.89
N ARG A 102 1.83 -34.53 -7.18
CA ARG A 102 0.46 -34.47 -7.71
C ARG A 102 -0.25 -35.82 -7.66
N THR A 103 0.41 -36.89 -8.12
CA THR A 103 -0.14 -38.25 -8.05
C THR A 103 -0.43 -38.65 -6.61
N ALA A 104 0.53 -38.45 -5.70
CA ALA A 104 0.36 -38.78 -4.29
C ALA A 104 -0.73 -37.93 -3.61
N TYR A 105 -0.92 -36.67 -4.04
CA TYR A 105 -2.02 -35.83 -3.56
C TYR A 105 -3.38 -36.37 -4.01
N LEU A 106 -3.52 -36.82 -5.26
CA LEU A 106 -4.74 -37.45 -5.77
C LEU A 106 -5.07 -38.78 -5.05
N GLU A 107 -4.04 -39.49 -4.59
CA GLU A 107 -4.16 -40.69 -3.74
C GLU A 107 -4.53 -40.35 -2.28
N GLY A 108 -4.76 -39.08 -1.93
CA GLY A 108 -5.23 -38.63 -0.62
C GLY A 108 -4.12 -38.28 0.38
N ARG A 109 -2.85 -38.18 -0.04
CA ARG A 109 -1.77 -37.74 0.86
C ARG A 109 -1.90 -36.23 1.16
N SER A 110 -1.70 -35.87 2.43
CA SER A 110 -1.76 -34.46 2.85
C SER A 110 -0.57 -33.63 2.33
N ILE A 111 -0.81 -32.34 2.08
CA ILE A 111 0.21 -31.35 1.69
C ILE A 111 1.38 -31.31 2.69
N ALA A 112 1.09 -31.47 3.98
CA ALA A 112 2.11 -31.46 5.03
C ALA A 112 3.02 -32.69 5.00
N ALA A 113 2.50 -33.86 4.63
CA ALA A 113 3.30 -35.07 4.45
C ALA A 113 4.20 -34.94 3.21
N LEU A 114 3.63 -34.51 2.08
CA LEU A 114 4.38 -34.29 0.84
C LEU A 114 5.51 -33.26 1.00
N ALA A 115 5.28 -32.20 1.77
CA ALA A 115 6.29 -31.19 2.06
C ALA A 115 7.49 -31.77 2.82
N ARG A 116 7.24 -32.67 3.78
CA ARG A 116 8.29 -33.35 4.56
C ARG A 116 9.06 -34.34 3.67
N ASP A 117 8.36 -35.17 2.92
CA ASP A 117 8.96 -36.21 2.07
C ASP A 117 9.81 -35.62 0.95
N HIS A 118 9.40 -34.47 0.40
CA HIS A 118 10.13 -33.78 -0.66
C HIS A 118 11.14 -32.72 -0.14
N HIS A 119 11.25 -32.53 1.18
CA HIS A 119 12.09 -31.52 1.83
C HIS A 119 11.88 -30.09 1.29
N VAL A 120 10.63 -29.71 1.06
CA VAL A 120 10.23 -28.38 0.58
C VAL A 120 9.19 -27.75 1.48
N SER A 121 8.96 -26.44 1.34
CA SER A 121 7.91 -25.78 2.10
C SER A 121 6.52 -26.27 1.68
N ARG A 122 5.55 -26.20 2.61
CA ARG A 122 4.14 -26.48 2.30
C ARG A 122 3.60 -25.58 1.19
N GLY A 123 4.07 -24.33 1.15
CA GLY A 123 3.74 -23.37 0.07
C GLY A 123 4.20 -23.86 -1.30
N ALA A 124 5.41 -24.43 -1.40
CA ALA A 124 5.91 -24.98 -2.66
C ALA A 124 5.09 -26.18 -3.15
N ILE A 125 4.66 -27.06 -2.24
CA ILE A 125 3.72 -28.15 -2.58
C ILE A 125 2.37 -27.58 -2.99
N ARG A 126 1.82 -26.62 -2.25
CA ARG A 126 0.54 -25.97 -2.58
C ARG A 126 0.56 -25.31 -3.96
N THR A 127 1.65 -24.65 -4.32
CA THR A 127 1.86 -24.12 -5.68
C THR A 127 1.95 -25.24 -6.72
N ALA A 128 2.60 -26.36 -6.40
CA ALA A 128 2.74 -27.48 -7.31
C ALA A 128 1.43 -28.22 -7.59
N VAL A 129 0.47 -28.23 -6.65
CA VAL A 129 -0.85 -28.87 -6.78
C VAL A 129 -1.99 -27.86 -6.91
N ALA A 130 -1.69 -26.59 -7.23
CA ALA A 130 -2.65 -25.50 -7.16
C ALA A 130 -3.92 -25.72 -8.00
N ASP A 131 -3.78 -26.37 -9.15
CA ASP A 131 -4.85 -26.77 -10.07
C ASP A 131 -5.69 -27.96 -9.58
N LEU A 132 -5.19 -28.72 -8.60
CA LEU A 132 -5.87 -29.86 -8.00
C LEU A 132 -6.48 -29.54 -6.63
N LEU A 133 -6.14 -28.37 -6.06
CA LEU A 133 -6.83 -27.89 -4.88
C LEU A 133 -8.28 -27.65 -5.30
N PRO A 134 -9.28 -28.20 -4.56
CA PRO A 134 -10.62 -27.70 -4.74
C PRO A 134 -10.54 -26.19 -4.53
N GLU A 135 -10.95 -25.41 -5.54
CA GLU A 135 -11.28 -24.02 -5.32
C GLU A 135 -12.20 -24.04 -4.12
N HIS A 136 -11.68 -23.63 -2.96
CA HIS A 136 -12.55 -23.14 -1.93
C HIS A 136 -13.00 -21.78 -2.49
N THR A 137 -13.82 -21.78 -3.55
CA THR A 137 -15.04 -21.03 -3.43
C THR A 137 -15.62 -21.58 -2.14
N ALA A 138 -15.48 -20.79 -1.08
CA ALA A 138 -16.46 -20.88 -0.04
C ALA A 138 -17.78 -20.87 -0.81
N ILE A 139 -18.40 -22.03 -0.98
CA ILE A 139 -19.84 -22.11 -0.89
C ILE A 139 -20.05 -21.59 0.53
N GLU A 140 -20.08 -20.25 0.66
CA GLU A 140 -20.86 -19.58 1.66
C GLU A 140 -22.27 -20.07 1.33
N GLU A 141 -22.60 -21.25 1.88
CA GLU A 141 -23.98 -21.51 2.22
C GLU A 141 -24.37 -20.27 3.01
N ASP A 142 -25.28 -19.51 2.40
CA ASP A 142 -25.88 -18.26 2.83
C ASP A 142 -26.67 -18.47 4.13
N THR A 143 -25.95 -18.91 5.16
CA THR A 143 -26.35 -18.86 6.55
C THR A 143 -25.47 -17.77 7.14
N PRO A 144 -25.97 -16.55 7.31
CA PRO A 144 -25.17 -15.47 7.86
C PRO A 144 -24.58 -15.94 9.19
N ALA A 145 -23.25 -16.01 9.27
CA ALA A 145 -22.58 -16.18 10.54
C ALA A 145 -23.15 -15.13 11.52
N PRO A 146 -23.51 -15.50 12.76
CA PRO A 146 -24.11 -14.55 13.69
C PRO A 146 -23.14 -13.38 13.84
N GLU A 147 -23.55 -12.21 13.32
CA GLU A 147 -22.75 -11.01 13.38
C GLU A 147 -22.44 -10.72 14.86
N LEU A 148 -21.19 -10.82 15.26
CA LEU A 148 -20.82 -10.60 16.65
C LEU A 148 -21.06 -9.12 17.00
N PRO A 149 -21.70 -8.81 18.15
CA PRO A 149 -21.90 -7.43 18.58
C PRO A 149 -20.58 -6.68 18.72
N VAL A 150 -20.51 -5.47 18.18
CA VAL A 150 -19.34 -4.59 18.27
C VAL A 150 -19.70 -3.37 19.11
N ALA A 151 -18.79 -2.94 19.98
CA ALA A 151 -18.96 -1.74 20.78
C ALA A 151 -18.38 -0.51 20.04
N LEU A 152 -19.24 0.39 19.58
CA LEU A 152 -18.85 1.64 18.93
C LEU A 152 -19.23 2.86 19.76
N ASP A 153 -18.32 3.82 19.77
CA ASP A 153 -18.52 5.11 20.40
C ASP A 153 -19.35 6.02 19.47
N MET A 154 -20.52 6.45 19.91
CA MET A 154 -21.40 7.41 19.25
C MET A 154 -21.33 8.78 19.94
N PRO A 155 -21.13 9.90 19.23
CA PRO A 155 -21.20 11.22 19.85
C PRO A 155 -22.57 11.51 20.47
N GLY A 156 -22.63 12.11 21.67
CA GLY A 156 -23.89 12.34 22.40
C GLY A 156 -24.94 13.13 21.61
N LYS A 157 -24.53 14.11 20.81
CA LYS A 157 -25.44 14.86 19.91
C LYS A 157 -26.17 13.97 18.89
N ILE A 158 -25.55 12.87 18.47
CA ILE A 158 -26.15 11.89 17.56
C ILE A 158 -27.07 10.96 18.34
N ALA A 159 -26.66 10.53 19.53
CA ALA A 159 -27.52 9.74 20.42
C ALA A 159 -28.80 10.49 20.79
N ASP A 160 -28.71 11.78 21.11
CA ASP A 160 -29.87 12.62 21.43
C ASP A 160 -30.81 12.77 20.24
N PHE A 161 -30.27 12.93 19.02
CA PHE A 161 -31.06 12.99 17.80
C PHE A 161 -31.76 11.67 17.50
N LEU A 162 -31.05 10.54 17.60
CA LEU A 162 -31.61 9.22 17.31
C LEU A 162 -32.68 8.81 18.32
N ARG A 163 -32.55 9.18 19.60
CA ARG A 163 -33.60 8.95 20.61
C ARG A 163 -34.89 9.72 20.33
N ALA A 164 -34.81 10.84 19.61
CA ALA A 164 -35.97 11.60 19.18
C ALA A 164 -36.55 11.12 17.84
N ALA A 165 -35.88 10.18 17.15
CA ALA A 165 -36.30 9.64 15.87
C ALA A 165 -37.17 8.37 16.04
N GLU A 166 -37.95 8.06 15.01
CA GLU A 166 -38.69 6.80 14.92
C GLU A 166 -37.74 5.64 14.58
N LEU A 167 -37.40 4.86 15.62
CA LEU A 167 -36.52 3.69 15.55
C LEU A 167 -37.32 2.38 15.69
N ASP A 168 -36.78 1.30 15.13
CA ASP A 168 -37.25 -0.05 15.43
C ASP A 168 -36.86 -0.47 16.86
N ASP A 169 -37.44 -1.57 17.36
CA ASP A 169 -37.24 -2.00 18.74
C ASP A 169 -35.79 -2.42 19.04
N VAL A 170 -35.07 -2.90 18.02
CA VAL A 170 -33.67 -3.35 18.13
C VAL A 170 -32.72 -2.16 18.19
N GLU A 171 -32.94 -1.16 17.34
CA GLU A 171 -32.23 0.13 17.34
C GLU A 171 -32.43 0.88 18.66
N ARG A 172 -33.67 0.91 19.16
CA ARG A 172 -34.02 1.55 20.44
C ARG A 172 -33.34 0.84 21.61
N ALA A 173 -33.46 -0.50 21.68
CA ALA A 173 -32.80 -1.29 22.71
C ALA A 173 -31.28 -1.10 22.73
N ALA A 174 -30.63 -0.99 21.56
CA ALA A 174 -29.19 -0.75 21.46
C ALA A 174 -28.78 0.62 22.04
N LEU A 175 -29.59 1.66 21.85
CA LEU A 175 -29.33 3.00 22.41
C LEU A 175 -29.61 3.06 23.92
N ASP A 176 -30.60 2.33 24.40
CA ASP A 176 -30.99 2.29 25.82
C ASP A 176 -30.00 1.48 26.65
N GLN A 177 -29.47 0.40 26.09
CA GLN A 177 -28.38 -0.39 26.69
C GLN A 177 -27.01 0.29 26.56
N GLY A 178 -26.91 1.40 25.84
CA GLY A 178 -25.67 2.12 25.61
C GLY A 178 -25.10 2.76 26.88
N VAL A 179 -23.79 2.63 27.08
CA VAL A 179 -23.11 3.19 28.26
C VAL A 179 -22.62 4.61 27.99
N THR A 180 -23.04 5.57 28.79
CA THR A 180 -22.59 6.96 28.66
C THR A 180 -21.18 7.14 29.24
N VAL A 181 -20.26 7.67 28.43
CA VAL A 181 -18.89 8.01 28.81
C VAL A 181 -18.73 9.53 28.74
N ARG A 182 -18.52 10.19 29.89
CA ARG A 182 -18.31 11.65 29.95
C ARG A 182 -16.93 12.01 29.38
N ARG A 183 -16.88 12.95 28.43
CA ARG A 183 -15.63 13.49 27.86
C ARG A 183 -15.77 15.00 27.64
N GLY A 184 -15.25 15.81 28.56
CA GLY A 184 -15.23 17.28 28.46
C GLY A 184 -16.63 17.92 28.40
N GLN A 185 -16.81 18.96 27.58
CA GLN A 185 -18.13 19.54 27.27
C GLN A 185 -18.93 18.60 26.33
N GLY A 186 -19.41 17.48 26.88
CA GLY A 186 -20.26 16.52 26.18
C GLY A 186 -20.12 15.08 26.68
N TYR A 187 -20.91 14.20 26.11
CA TYR A 187 -20.85 12.76 26.37
C TYR A 187 -20.70 11.97 25.07
N THR A 188 -20.16 10.76 25.19
CA THR A 188 -20.12 9.76 24.12
C THR A 188 -20.93 8.57 24.59
N LEU A 189 -21.84 8.05 23.79
CA LEU A 189 -22.60 6.84 24.08
C LEU A 189 -21.85 5.65 23.47
N ARG A 190 -21.41 4.70 24.27
CA ARG A 190 -20.86 3.43 23.76
C ARG A 190 -22.01 2.47 23.52
N VAL A 191 -22.30 2.21 22.25
CA VAL A 191 -23.39 1.35 21.78
C VAL A 191 -22.78 0.01 21.39
N THR A 192 -23.29 -1.09 21.95
CA THR A 192 -22.86 -2.45 21.60
C THR A 192 -23.98 -3.11 20.82
N ALA A 193 -23.80 -3.27 19.51
CA ALA A 193 -24.80 -3.88 18.65
C ALA A 193 -24.14 -4.61 17.48
N VAL A 194 -24.91 -5.44 16.78
CA VAL A 194 -24.42 -6.06 15.54
C VAL A 194 -24.16 -4.97 14.48
N PRO A 195 -23.13 -5.12 13.62
CA PRO A 195 -22.84 -4.21 12.52
C PRO A 195 -24.08 -3.75 11.73
N ALA A 196 -25.01 -4.65 11.41
CA ALA A 196 -26.26 -4.30 10.72
C ALA A 196 -27.11 -3.23 11.46
N VAL A 197 -27.10 -3.21 12.79
CA VAL A 197 -27.79 -2.17 13.59
C VAL A 197 -27.02 -0.86 13.53
N HIS A 198 -25.68 -0.89 13.57
CA HIS A 198 -24.87 0.31 13.42
C HIS A 198 -25.06 0.99 12.05
N TYR A 199 -25.17 0.23 10.97
CA TYR A 199 -25.47 0.75 9.63
C TYR A 199 -26.87 1.38 9.56
N ARG A 200 -27.89 0.73 10.13
CA ARG A 200 -29.25 1.29 10.20
C ARG A 200 -29.29 2.61 10.99
N LEU A 201 -28.61 2.67 12.14
CA LEU A 201 -28.50 3.92 12.92
C LEU A 201 -27.82 5.05 12.12
N ILE A 202 -26.83 4.75 11.27
CA ILE A 202 -26.24 5.74 10.34
C ILE A 202 -27.25 6.19 9.29
N ALA A 203 -28.00 5.26 8.69
CA ALA A 203 -29.01 5.60 7.71
C ALA A 203 -30.06 6.58 8.30
N ARG A 204 -30.45 6.39 9.57
CA ARG A 204 -31.32 7.32 10.30
C ARG A 204 -30.70 8.70 10.56
N CYS A 205 -29.37 8.82 10.50
CA CYS A 205 -28.66 10.09 10.63
C CYS A 205 -28.53 10.86 9.30
N GLN A 206 -28.97 10.31 8.16
CA GLN A 206 -28.92 10.99 6.85
C GLN A 206 -29.63 12.35 6.81
N PRO A 207 -30.77 12.59 7.50
CA PRO A 207 -31.41 13.91 7.55
C PRO A 207 -30.51 14.99 8.19
N LEU A 208 -29.61 14.63 9.12
CA LEU A 208 -28.62 15.54 9.70
C LEU A 208 -27.43 15.81 8.77
N ALA A 209 -27.21 14.95 7.79
CA ALA A 209 -26.15 15.08 6.79
C ALA A 209 -26.54 16.03 5.62
N GLY A 210 -27.74 16.62 5.67
CA GLY A 210 -28.46 17.33 4.60
C GLY A 210 -27.64 18.10 3.56
N GLY A 211 -28.20 18.09 2.35
CA GLY A 211 -27.69 18.77 1.15
C GLY A 211 -27.55 20.30 1.28
N PRO A 212 -26.96 20.96 0.27
CA PRO A 212 -26.53 22.35 0.34
C PRO A 212 -27.72 23.27 0.67
N GLY A 213 -27.75 23.84 1.89
CA GLY A 213 -28.66 24.92 2.26
C GLY A 213 -29.51 24.76 3.53
N ALA A 214 -29.55 23.59 4.18
CA ALA A 214 -30.31 23.44 5.44
C ALA A 214 -29.47 23.85 6.68
N PRO A 215 -30.04 24.53 7.69
CA PRO A 215 -29.34 24.95 8.91
C PRO A 215 -29.17 23.78 9.90
N GLY A 216 -28.56 22.68 9.45
CA GLY A 216 -27.97 21.68 10.34
C GLY A 216 -26.65 22.23 10.89
N VAL A 217 -26.61 22.50 12.20
CA VAL A 217 -25.47 23.08 12.93
C VAL A 217 -24.19 22.31 12.54
N THR A 218 -23.15 22.99 12.05
CA THR A 218 -21.87 22.38 11.57
C THR A 218 -21.33 21.27 12.50
N ALA A 219 -21.59 21.39 13.80
CA ALA A 219 -21.24 20.40 14.81
C ALA A 219 -21.96 19.03 14.66
N GLN A 220 -23.22 19.00 14.23
CA GLN A 220 -23.99 17.76 14.03
C GLN A 220 -23.46 16.98 12.81
N ARG A 221 -23.19 17.67 11.70
CA ARG A 221 -22.57 17.07 10.51
C ARG A 221 -21.21 16.44 10.81
N LYS A 222 -20.37 17.13 11.59
CA LYS A 222 -19.08 16.59 12.06
C LYS A 222 -19.28 15.37 12.96
N ALA A 223 -20.32 15.37 13.80
CA ALA A 223 -20.63 14.25 14.68
C ALA A 223 -21.14 13.02 13.90
N CYS A 224 -22.00 13.20 12.87
CA CYS A 224 -22.42 12.12 11.98
C CYS A 224 -21.23 11.47 11.28
N ARG A 225 -20.38 12.28 10.61
CA ARG A 225 -19.18 11.78 9.91
C ARG A 225 -18.23 11.02 10.84
N LYS A 226 -18.09 11.46 12.09
CA LYS A 226 -17.24 10.77 13.07
C LYS A 226 -17.77 9.39 13.43
N TYR A 227 -19.09 9.24 13.54
CA TYR A 227 -19.71 7.94 13.79
C TYR A 227 -19.67 7.05 12.55
N GLU A 228 -19.95 7.62 11.37
CA GLU A 228 -19.83 6.96 10.08
C GLU A 228 -18.44 6.36 9.86
N ASN A 229 -17.37 7.15 10.04
CA ASN A 229 -15.99 6.67 9.93
C ASN A 229 -15.69 5.48 10.87
N ARG A 230 -16.33 5.42 12.05
CA ARG A 230 -16.15 4.32 13.02
C ARG A 230 -16.89 3.05 12.62
N VAL A 231 -18.02 3.18 11.92
CA VAL A 231 -18.75 2.04 11.37
C VAL A 231 -18.10 1.56 10.07
N SER A 232 -17.58 2.46 9.23
CA SER A 232 -16.85 2.08 8.01
C SER A 232 -15.58 1.28 8.30
N THR A 233 -14.96 1.44 9.47
CA THR A 233 -13.84 0.57 9.91
C THR A 233 -14.27 -0.85 10.30
N LEU A 234 -15.57 -1.13 10.40
CA LEU A 234 -16.10 -2.48 10.62
C LEU A 234 -16.27 -3.28 9.33
N ALA A 235 -16.23 -2.64 8.15
CA ALA A 235 -16.25 -3.37 6.90
C ALA A 235 -15.00 -4.25 6.83
N PRO A 236 -15.14 -5.55 6.48
CA PRO A 236 -13.97 -6.30 6.07
C PRO A 236 -13.34 -5.51 4.92
N THR A 237 -12.07 -5.16 5.05
CA THR A 237 -11.23 -4.87 3.89
C THR A 237 -11.37 -6.08 2.97
N GLY A 238 -12.26 -5.95 1.99
CA GLY A 238 -12.47 -6.96 0.97
C GLY A 238 -11.17 -7.18 0.19
N PRO A 239 -11.01 -8.37 -0.40
CA PRO A 239 -9.88 -8.70 -1.27
C PRO A 239 -9.81 -7.80 -2.51
#